data_AF-A0A9D9GZL6-F1
#
_entry.id   AF-A0A9D9GZL6-F1
#
_cell.length_a   1.000
_cell.length_b   1.000
_cell.length_c   1.000
_cell.angle_alpha   90.00
_cell.angle_beta   90.00
_cell.angle_gamma   90.00
#
_symmetry.space_group_name_H-M   'P 1'
#
loop_
_entity.id
_entity.type
_entity.pdbx_description
1 polymer ?
#
loop_
_entity_poly.entity_id
_entity_poly.type
_entity_poly.pdbx_seq_one_letter_code
_entity_poly.pdbx_strand_id
1 'polypeptide(L)' 'LYSTQVGVQPPSFVLFANNADLLKDSYKRYIENKLREAFGFFGTPIKISVRERSEKEKNK' A
#
# COMPACT_ATOMS: atom_id res chain seq x y z
N LEU A 1 1.09 11.57 -1.49
CA LEU A 1 0.79 10.19 -1.09
C LEU A 1 0.09 9.53 -2.27
N TYR A 2 0.67 8.52 -2.90
CA TYR A 2 0.00 7.77 -3.96
C TYR A 2 0.27 6.28 -3.79
N SER A 3 -0.57 5.45 -4.40
CA SER A 3 -0.45 4.00 -4.36
C SER A 3 -0.45 3.43 -5.77
N THR A 4 0.22 2.29 -5.96
CA THR A 4 0.19 1.55 -7.22
C THR A 4 0.01 0.06 -6.97
N GLN A 5 -0.69 -0.62 -7.87
CA GLN A 5 -0.80 -2.07 -7.85
C GLN A 5 0.39 -2.66 -8.61
N VAL A 6 1.21 -3.46 -7.91
CA VAL A 6 2.41 -4.10 -8.46
C VAL A 6 2.22 -5.59 -8.74
N GLY A 7 1.14 -6.18 -8.25
CA GLY A 7 0.83 -7.60 -8.42
C GLY A 7 -0.66 -7.87 -8.47
N VAL A 8 -1.04 -8.89 -9.24
CA VAL A 8 -2.44 -9.24 -9.51
C VAL A 8 -2.90 -10.45 -8.68
N GLN A 9 -2.06 -11.49 -8.55
CA GLN A 9 -2.40 -12.72 -7.81
C GLN A 9 -1.21 -13.15 -6.93
N PRO A 10 -1.15 -12.74 -5.65
CA PRO A 10 -2.15 -11.98 -4.89
C PRO A 10 -2.14 -10.47 -5.21
N PRO A 11 -3.29 -9.76 -5.08
CA PRO A 11 -3.36 -8.30 -5.21
C PRO A 11 -2.36 -7.63 -4.27
N SER A 12 -1.37 -6.97 -4.87
CA SER A 12 -0.23 -6.39 -4.15
C SER A 12 -0.13 -4.90 -4.43
N PHE A 13 -0.18 -4.08 -3.39
CA PHE A 13 -0.15 -2.63 -3.46
C PHE A 13 1.10 -2.07 -2.79
N VAL A 14 1.73 -1.10 -3.45
CA VAL A 14 2.81 -0.30 -2.88
C VAL A 14 2.26 1.09 -2.56
N LEU A 15 2.36 1.49 -1.30
CA LEU A 15 2.02 2.82 -0.81
C LEU A 15 3.29 3.66 -0.73
N PHE A 16 3.34 4.79 -1.43
CA PHE A 16 4.44 5.74 -1.33
C PHE A 16 4.09 6.86 -0.36
N ALA A 17 4.72 6.83 0.82
CA ALA A 17 4.52 7.77 1.91
C ALA A 17 5.79 8.57 2.22
N ASN A 18 5.65 9.82 2.66
CA ASN A 18 6.81 10.64 3.00
C ASN A 18 7.52 10.15 4.27
N ASN A 19 6.79 9.47 5.15
CA ASN A 19 7.34 8.84 6.34
C ASN A 19 6.56 7.55 6.58
N ALA A 20 7.26 6.41 6.51
CA ALA A 20 6.67 5.09 6.66
C ALA A 20 6.39 4.72 8.12
N ASP A 21 7.14 5.28 9.07
CA ASP A 21 6.98 5.01 10.51
C ASP A 21 5.71 5.63 11.10
N LEU A 22 5.18 6.69 10.47
CA LEU A 22 3.88 7.25 10.82
C LEU A 22 2.71 6.32 10.44
N LEU A 23 2.92 5.38 9.51
CA LEU A 23 1.91 4.40 9.11
C LEU A 23 1.92 3.21 10.08
N LYS A 24 1.29 3.43 11.24
CA LYS A 24 1.00 2.37 12.21
C LYS A 24 0.17 1.25 11.58
N ASP A 25 0.29 0.04 12.14
CA ASP A 25 -0.40 -1.14 11.61
C ASP A 25 -1.93 -1.01 11.61
N SER A 26 -2.50 -0.21 12.53
CA SER A 26 -3.92 0.12 12.54
C SER A 26 -4.36 0.83 11.25
N TYR A 27 -3.55 1.75 10.74
CA TYR A 27 -3.85 2.47 9.51
C TYR A 27 -3.61 1.61 8.27
N LYS A 28 -2.61 0.71 8.30
CA LYS A 28 -2.44 -0.31 7.25
C LYS A 28 -3.68 -1.20 7.12
N ARG A 29 -4.23 -1.68 8.24
CA ARG A 29 -5.48 -2.47 8.26
C ARG A 29 -6.67 -1.68 7.73
N TYR A 30 -6.77 -0.39 8.08
CA TYR A 30 -7.81 0.49 7.56
C TYR A 30 -7.73 0.60 6.02
N ILE A 31 -6.54 0.83 5.46
CA ILE A 31 -6.35 0.89 4.01
C ILE A 31 -6.67 -0.47 3.37
N GLU A 32 -6.23 -1.58 3.97
CA GLU A 32 -6.51 -2.92 3.46
C GLU A 32 -8.01 -3.17 3.35
N ASN A 33 -8.77 -2.87 4.40
CA ASN A 33 -10.22 -3.02 4.41
C ASN A 33 -10.88 -2.13 3.34
N LYS A 34 -10.39 -0.89 3.17
CA LYS A 34 -10.91 0.01 2.13
C LYS A 34 -10.63 -0.48 0.72
N LEU A 35 -9.43 -1.02 0.46
CA LEU A 35 -9.10 -1.64 -0.82
C LEU A 35 -9.95 -2.89 -1.06
N ARG A 36 -10.20 -3.68 -0.03
CA ARG A 36 -11.05 -4.87 -0.10
C ARG A 36 -12.49 -4.51 -0.45
N GLU A 37 -13.06 -3.50 0.19
CA GLU A 37 -14.41 -2.98 -0.08
C GLU A 37 -14.52 -2.37 -1.48
N ALA A 38 -13.54 -1.57 -1.91
CA ALA A 38 -13.58 -0.85 -3.17
C ALA A 38 -13.46 -1.77 -4.41
N PHE A 39 -12.62 -2.81 -4.33
CA PHE A 39 -12.32 -3.69 -5.46
C PHE A 39 -12.91 -5.10 -5.32
N GLY A 40 -13.60 -5.38 -4.22
CA GLY A 40 -14.28 -6.66 -4.00
C GLY A 40 -13.34 -7.85 -3.78
N PHE A 41 -12.15 -7.64 -3.22
CA PHE A 41 -11.16 -8.70 -2.96
C PHE A 41 -11.55 -9.61 -1.77
N PHE A 42 -12.75 -10.17 -1.77
CA PHE A 42 -13.21 -11.11 -0.74
C PHE A 42 -12.50 -12.46 -0.90
N GLY A 43 -12.01 -13.04 0.19
CA GLY A 43 -11.34 -14.35 0.19
C GLY A 43 -9.90 -14.39 -0.34
N THR A 44 -9.36 -13.28 -0.86
CA THR A 44 -7.95 -13.20 -1.30
C THR A 44 -7.14 -12.33 -0.33
N PRO A 45 -5.92 -12.76 0.06
CA PRO A 45 -5.04 -11.90 0.87
C PRO A 45 -4.57 -10.70 0.03
N ILE A 46 -4.66 -9.49 0.60
CA ILE A 46 -4.13 -8.27 -0.01
C ILE A 46 -2.76 -8.01 0.61
N LYS A 47 -1.73 -7.83 -0.22
CA LYS A 47 -0.39 -7.46 0.25
C LYS A 47 -0.22 -5.96 0.15
N ILE A 48 0.17 -5.31 1.24
CA ILE A 48 0.47 -3.88 1.26
C ILE A 48 1.92 -3.69 1.70
N SER A 49 2.71 -3.04 0.86
CA SER A 49 4.07 -2.62 1.19
C SER A 49 4.13 -1.10 1.23
N VAL A 50 4.72 -0.54 2.28
CA VAL A 50 4.95 0.90 2.38
C VAL A 50 6.38 1.17 1.95
N ARG A 51 6.55 2.08 0.99
CA ARG A 51 7.85 2.65 0.63
C ARG A 51 7.89 4.10 1.08
N GLU A 52 8.94 4.43 1.80
CA GLU A 52 9.22 5.80 2.14
C GLU A 52 9.78 6.52 0.91
N ARG A 53 9.22 7.67 0.59
CA ARG A 53 9.77 8.60 -0.39
C ARG A 53 10.97 9.30 0.25
N SER A 54 12.04 8.55 0.47
CA SER A 54 13.34 9.16 0.73
C SER A 54 13.70 10.02 -0.48
N GLU A 55 14.27 11.20 -0.27
CA GLU A 55 14.67 12.14 -1.34
C GLU A 55 15.67 11.55 -2.36
N LYS A 56 16.03 10.27 -2.27
CA LYS A 56 16.90 9.55 -3.20
C LYS A 56 16.26 9.18 -4.53
N GLU A 57 14.94 9.32 -4.71
CA GLU A 57 14.28 9.16 -6.03
C GLU A 57 14.03 10.51 -6.75
N LYS A 58 14.97 11.47 -6.62
CA LYS A 58 15.05 12.65 -7.52
C LYS A 58 15.99 12.47 -8.70
N ASN A 59 16.66 11.32 -8.87
CA ASN A 59 17.53 11.08 -10.02
C ASN A 59 17.56 9.59 -10.39
N LYS A 60 16.74 9.18 -11.36
CA LYS A 60 17.14 8.23 -12.40
C LYS A 60 16.22 8.35 -13.61
#